data_AF-C0FZ38-F1
#
_entry.id   AF-C0FZ38-F1
#
_cell.length_a   1.000
_cell.length_b   1.000
_cell.length_c   1.000
_cell.angle_alpha   90.00
_cell.angle_beta   90.00
_cell.angle_gamma   90.00
#
_symmetry.space_group_name_H-M   'P 1'
#
loop_
_entity.id
_entity.type
_entity.pdbx_description
1 polymer ?
#
loop_
_entity_poly.entity_id
_entity_poly.type
_entity_poly.pdbx_seq_one_letter_code
_entity_poly.pdbx_strand_id
1 'polypeptide(L)'
;MIENAGEDRQIAVQIFIDYIQVPMIIEGETYQTFFVDTDKSFSKESCFQIAETLDESVDHKIMAAMTVYSDKHVKDSELEYTTNGYSIALDAVLDIAGNTDQLIMNKLYNYENPRESYKDMWYGVLINTELQDFKRRVPNKEIIAQKNERKDFVYHVGGYDDCTEALVILCMGMEQVDVNQQKYMLFKLEKGKIQDGLVTITMPDEQGCYDLTGWIIKNPFSEEKTEINSVSDTWRFTINVT
;
A
#
# COMPACT_ATOMS: atom_id res chain seq x y z
N MET A 1 -16.73 5.57 -8.09
CA MET A 1 -16.68 6.85 -8.85
C MET A 1 -15.26 7.36 -8.79
N ILE A 2 -14.71 7.82 -9.92
CA ILE A 2 -13.38 8.46 -9.99
C ILE A 2 -13.63 9.93 -10.29
N GLU A 3 -13.17 10.82 -9.40
CA GLU A 3 -13.38 12.26 -9.52
C GLU A 3 -12.06 13.01 -9.50
N ASN A 4 -11.98 14.06 -10.32
CA ASN A 4 -10.89 15.01 -10.33
C ASN A 4 -11.41 16.43 -10.21
N ALA A 5 -10.95 17.14 -9.18
CA ALA A 5 -11.06 18.59 -9.09
C ALA A 5 -9.65 19.17 -8.88
N GLY A 6 -9.12 19.89 -9.85
CA GLY A 6 -7.80 20.50 -9.75
C GLY A 6 -7.03 20.57 -11.07
N GLU A 7 -5.75 20.22 -11.03
CA GLU A 7 -4.92 20.16 -12.23
C GLU A 7 -5.05 18.80 -12.94
N ASP A 8 -4.68 18.80 -14.22
CA ASP A 8 -4.61 17.58 -15.04
C ASP A 8 -3.63 16.59 -14.39
N ARG A 9 -4.06 15.34 -14.26
CA ARG A 9 -3.29 14.28 -13.63
C ARG A 9 -3.77 12.91 -14.05
N GLN A 10 -2.85 11.95 -14.04
CA GLN A 10 -3.22 10.55 -14.14
C GLN A 10 -3.53 9.98 -12.75
N ILE A 11 -4.58 9.16 -12.67
CA ILE A 11 -4.98 8.43 -11.48
C ILE A 11 -4.77 6.93 -11.76
N ALA A 12 -3.97 6.27 -10.94
CA ALA A 12 -3.85 4.81 -10.93
C ALA A 12 -4.88 4.22 -9.97
N VAL A 13 -5.67 3.26 -10.43
CA VAL A 13 -6.62 2.48 -9.62
C VAL A 13 -6.10 1.06 -9.49
N GLN A 14 -6.02 0.57 -8.26
CA GLN A 14 -5.57 -0.78 -7.91
C GLN A 14 -6.63 -1.45 -7.03
N ILE A 15 -6.86 -2.74 -7.27
CA ILE A 15 -7.73 -3.60 -6.46
C ILE A 15 -6.89 -4.68 -5.81
N PHE A 16 -7.13 -4.92 -4.53
CA PHE A 16 -6.50 -5.97 -3.75
C PHE A 16 -7.58 -6.87 -3.15
N ILE A 17 -7.40 -8.17 -3.28
CA ILE A 17 -8.20 -9.18 -2.59
C ILE A 17 -7.30 -9.90 -1.59
N ASP A 18 -7.73 -9.95 -0.33
CA ASP A 18 -6.96 -10.50 0.79
C ASP A 18 -5.54 -9.92 0.86
N TYR A 19 -5.47 -8.61 0.54
CA TYR A 19 -4.24 -7.82 0.52
C TYR A 19 -3.23 -8.22 -0.57
N ILE A 20 -3.66 -8.98 -1.57
CA ILE A 20 -2.93 -9.31 -2.80
C ILE A 20 -3.51 -8.52 -3.96
N GLN A 21 -2.68 -7.82 -4.74
CA GLN A 21 -3.13 -7.09 -5.91
C GLN A 21 -3.64 -8.05 -6.97
N VAL A 22 -4.88 -7.87 -7.40
CA VAL A 22 -5.53 -8.70 -8.40
C VAL A 22 -5.87 -7.90 -9.65
N PRO A 23 -5.83 -8.52 -10.85
CA PRO A 23 -6.29 -7.88 -12.06
C PRO A 23 -7.80 -7.61 -12.02
N MET A 24 -8.20 -6.51 -12.68
CA MET A 24 -9.59 -6.10 -12.83
C MET A 24 -9.98 -6.07 -14.31
N ILE A 25 -11.24 -6.41 -14.62
CA ILE A 25 -11.80 -6.32 -15.97
C ILE A 25 -12.69 -5.08 -16.04
N ILE A 26 -12.37 -4.16 -16.96
CA ILE A 26 -13.13 -2.94 -17.21
C ILE A 26 -13.42 -2.88 -18.71
N GLU A 27 -14.70 -2.75 -19.07
CA GLU A 27 -15.15 -2.68 -20.47
C GLU A 27 -14.65 -3.85 -21.36
N GLY A 28 -14.39 -5.02 -20.76
CA GLY A 28 -13.93 -6.25 -21.42
C GLY A 28 -12.40 -6.42 -21.46
N GLU A 29 -11.64 -5.41 -21.05
CA GLU A 29 -10.18 -5.44 -21.02
C GLU A 29 -9.66 -5.70 -19.60
N THR A 30 -8.56 -6.45 -19.47
CA THR A 30 -7.94 -6.79 -18.19
C THR A 30 -6.80 -5.84 -17.85
N TYR A 31 -6.81 -5.31 -16.63
CA TYR A 31 -5.82 -4.37 -16.12
C TYR A 31 -5.28 -4.84 -14.77
N GLN A 32 -3.96 -4.90 -14.61
CA GLN A 32 -3.35 -5.06 -13.27
C GLN A 32 -3.50 -3.77 -12.44
N THR A 33 -3.30 -2.64 -13.11
CA THR A 33 -3.56 -1.29 -12.61
C THR A 33 -4.29 -0.52 -13.70
N PHE A 34 -5.43 0.08 -13.36
CA PHE A 34 -6.22 0.86 -14.31
C PHE A 34 -5.84 2.33 -14.21
N PHE A 35 -5.26 2.87 -15.29
CA PHE A 35 -4.80 4.25 -15.35
C PHE A 35 -5.84 5.13 -16.05
N VAL A 36 -6.16 6.26 -15.42
CA VAL A 36 -7.15 7.22 -15.94
C VAL A 36 -6.50 8.60 -16.04
N ASP A 37 -6.34 9.10 -17.25
CA ASP A 37 -5.96 10.50 -17.47
C ASP A 37 -7.18 11.39 -17.22
N THR A 38 -7.02 12.36 -16.32
CA THR A 38 -8.09 13.27 -15.91
C THR A 38 -7.73 14.71 -16.25
N ASP A 39 -8.71 15.45 -16.76
CA ASP A 39 -8.61 16.91 -16.88
C ASP A 39 -8.99 17.59 -15.55
N LYS A 40 -8.94 18.92 -15.51
CA LYS A 40 -9.23 19.71 -14.31
C LYS A 40 -10.56 19.43 -13.61
N SER A 41 -11.56 18.90 -14.33
CA SER A 41 -12.90 18.64 -13.84
C SER A 41 -13.42 17.34 -14.44
N PHE A 42 -13.00 16.22 -13.85
CA PHE A 42 -13.37 14.90 -14.32
C PHE A 42 -14.30 14.20 -13.32
N SER A 43 -15.30 13.49 -13.82
CA SER A 43 -16.08 12.53 -13.03
C SER A 43 -16.53 11.40 -13.94
N LYS A 44 -16.09 10.17 -13.65
CA LYS A 44 -16.52 8.96 -14.37
C LYS A 44 -16.84 7.86 -13.37
N GLU A 45 -18.01 7.26 -13.54
CA GLU A 45 -18.31 5.98 -12.91
C GLU A 45 -17.77 4.86 -13.81
N SER A 46 -17.00 3.95 -13.24
CA SER A 46 -16.50 2.76 -13.92
C SER A 46 -16.83 1.56 -13.05
N CYS A 47 -17.52 0.59 -13.64
CA CYS A 47 -17.72 -0.72 -13.04
C CYS A 47 -16.55 -1.61 -13.42
N PHE A 48 -16.14 -2.48 -12.51
CA PHE A 48 -15.11 -3.48 -12.76
C PHE A 48 -15.59 -4.86 -12.31
N GLN A 49 -14.95 -5.89 -12.85
CA GLN A 49 -15.04 -7.26 -12.33
C GLN A 49 -13.67 -7.66 -11.79
N ILE A 50 -13.65 -8.48 -10.75
CA ILE A 50 -12.42 -9.13 -10.30
C ILE A 50 -12.10 -10.21 -11.34
N ALA A 51 -10.89 -10.20 -11.90
CA ALA A 51 -10.51 -11.15 -12.94
C ALA A 51 -10.21 -12.56 -12.40
N GLU A 52 -9.98 -12.68 -11.09
CA GLU A 52 -9.74 -13.94 -10.40
C GLU A 52 -11.02 -14.60 -9.89
N THR A 53 -10.99 -15.92 -9.76
CA THR A 53 -12.07 -16.68 -9.12
C THR A 53 -11.87 -16.67 -7.61
N LEU A 54 -12.89 -16.24 -6.87
CA LEU A 54 -12.88 -16.21 -5.41
C LEU A 54 -13.51 -17.47 -4.81
N ASP A 55 -13.14 -17.80 -3.58
CA ASP A 55 -13.74 -18.91 -2.84
C ASP A 55 -15.07 -18.44 -2.25
N GLU A 56 -16.18 -18.86 -2.87
CA GLU A 56 -17.52 -18.47 -2.45
C GLU A 56 -17.94 -19.06 -1.08
N SER A 57 -17.12 -19.89 -0.44
CA SER A 57 -17.39 -20.45 0.89
C SER A 57 -16.95 -19.57 2.05
N VAL A 58 -16.21 -18.49 1.78
CA VAL A 58 -15.69 -17.55 2.80
C VAL A 58 -15.90 -16.10 2.39
N ASP A 59 -15.88 -15.20 3.36
CA ASP A 59 -15.83 -13.76 3.12
C ASP A 59 -14.38 -13.34 2.83
N HIS A 60 -14.21 -12.36 1.94
CA HIS A 60 -12.89 -11.86 1.52
C HIS A 60 -12.67 -10.42 1.95
N LYS A 61 -11.41 -9.99 2.04
CA LYS A 61 -11.06 -8.57 2.13
C LYS A 61 -10.92 -7.99 0.76
N ILE A 62 -11.52 -6.83 0.54
CA ILE A 62 -11.30 -6.02 -0.65
C ILE A 62 -10.75 -4.67 -0.26
N MET A 63 -9.65 -4.28 -0.89
CA MET A 63 -9.12 -2.93 -0.80
C MET A 63 -9.05 -2.31 -2.19
N ALA A 64 -9.54 -1.09 -2.31
CA ALA A 64 -9.40 -0.28 -3.51
C ALA A 64 -8.52 0.93 -3.20
N ALA A 65 -7.49 1.14 -4.00
CA ALA A 65 -6.57 2.28 -3.87
C ALA A 65 -6.60 3.13 -5.14
N MET A 66 -6.67 4.45 -4.97
CA MET A 66 -6.50 5.43 -6.02
C MET A 66 -5.29 6.29 -5.71
N THR A 67 -4.31 6.33 -6.61
CA THR A 67 -3.09 7.14 -6.47
C THR A 67 -3.03 8.19 -7.57
N VAL A 68 -2.95 9.47 -7.19
CA VAL A 68 -2.86 10.59 -8.14
C VAL A 68 -1.42 10.83 -8.59
N TYR A 69 -1.27 11.48 -9.75
CA TYR A 69 0.04 11.76 -10.37
C TYR A 69 0.84 10.47 -10.59
N SER A 70 0.19 9.40 -11.03
CA SER A 70 0.86 8.12 -11.33
C SER A 70 1.84 8.23 -12.50
N ASP A 71 1.66 9.24 -13.34
CA ASP A 71 2.50 9.59 -14.49
C ASP A 71 3.74 10.43 -14.14
N LYS A 72 3.87 10.89 -12.88
CA LYS A 72 4.96 11.77 -12.43
C LYS A 72 5.73 11.15 -11.28
N HIS A 73 7.05 11.15 -11.39
CA HIS A 73 7.92 10.70 -10.31
C HIS A 73 8.11 11.76 -9.24
N VAL A 74 8.16 11.35 -7.98
CA VAL A 74 8.41 12.28 -6.85
C VAL A 74 9.75 13.01 -6.99
N LYS A 75 10.78 12.38 -7.57
CA LYS A 75 12.07 13.04 -7.84
C LYS A 75 11.95 14.30 -8.72
N ASP A 76 10.95 14.33 -9.61
CA ASP A 76 10.72 15.44 -10.56
C ASP A 76 9.71 16.46 -10.01
N SER A 77 9.19 16.26 -8.80
CA SER A 77 8.28 17.19 -8.15
C SER A 77 9.00 18.46 -7.68
N GLU A 78 8.37 19.61 -7.86
CA GLU A 78 8.85 20.91 -7.33
C GLU A 78 8.91 20.97 -5.80
N LEU A 79 8.26 20.03 -5.11
CA LEU A 79 7.88 20.14 -3.70
C LEU A 79 8.97 20.12 -2.60
N GLU A 80 10.27 20.34 -2.77
CA GLU A 80 11.31 20.14 -1.69
C GLU A 80 11.30 18.79 -0.89
N TYR A 81 10.24 18.41 -0.18
CA TYR A 81 10.02 17.19 0.60
C TYR A 81 9.03 16.21 -0.06
N THR A 82 9.05 14.95 0.39
CA THR A 82 8.06 13.92 0.03
C THR A 82 6.80 14.02 0.90
N THR A 83 5.67 13.53 0.42
CA THR A 83 4.39 13.52 1.16
C THR A 83 3.68 12.17 1.06
N ASN A 84 2.83 11.89 2.05
CA ASN A 84 1.87 10.77 2.09
C ASN A 84 0.45 11.30 1.81
N GLY A 85 0.31 12.14 0.79
CA GLY A 85 -0.97 12.76 0.42
C GLY A 85 -1.38 12.45 -1.02
N TYR A 86 -0.83 11.38 -1.59
CA TYR A 86 -1.00 11.05 -3.01
C TYR A 86 -2.05 9.99 -3.25
N SER A 87 -2.60 9.37 -2.21
CA SER A 87 -3.56 8.28 -2.39
C SER A 87 -4.74 8.36 -1.46
N ILE A 88 -5.84 7.76 -1.91
CA ILE A 88 -6.99 7.41 -1.09
C ILE A 88 -7.16 5.91 -1.24
N ALA A 89 -7.25 5.20 -0.13
CA ALA A 89 -7.56 3.79 -0.15
C ALA A 89 -8.62 3.42 0.88
N LEU A 90 -9.45 2.45 0.52
CA LEU A 90 -10.59 1.96 1.29
C LEU A 90 -10.48 0.45 1.43
N ASP A 91 -10.63 -0.06 2.66
CA ASP A 91 -10.69 -1.50 3.00
C ASP A 91 -12.13 -1.85 3.40
N ALA A 92 -12.65 -2.96 2.89
CA ALA A 92 -13.98 -3.46 3.19
C ALA A 92 -13.99 -4.99 3.22
N VAL A 93 -15.07 -5.55 3.77
CA VAL A 93 -15.38 -6.98 3.66
C VAL A 93 -16.27 -7.18 2.44
N LEU A 94 -15.87 -8.10 1.57
CA LEU A 94 -16.68 -8.61 0.48
C LEU A 94 -17.47 -9.82 1.01
N ASP A 95 -18.74 -9.60 1.36
CA ASP A 95 -19.66 -10.63 1.87
C ASP A 95 -20.17 -11.49 0.71
N ILE A 96 -19.57 -12.67 0.53
CA ILE A 96 -19.90 -13.61 -0.55
C ILE A 96 -20.59 -14.85 0.00
N ALA A 97 -20.11 -15.35 1.15
CA ALA A 97 -20.58 -16.62 1.69
C ALA A 97 -22.01 -16.52 2.28
N GLY A 98 -22.48 -15.29 2.55
CA GLY A 98 -23.88 -14.95 2.81
C GLY A 98 -24.48 -15.49 4.11
N ASN A 99 -23.80 -16.39 4.84
CA ASN A 99 -24.26 -16.96 6.12
C ASN A 99 -23.14 -17.48 7.03
N THR A 100 -21.87 -17.32 6.66
CA THR A 100 -20.73 -17.73 7.48
C THR A 100 -19.88 -16.51 7.77
N ASP A 101 -19.74 -16.13 9.04
CA ASP A 101 -18.77 -15.11 9.50
C ASP A 101 -17.31 -15.59 9.37
N GLN A 102 -17.05 -16.54 8.46
CA GLN A 102 -15.72 -17.04 8.17
C GLN A 102 -15.08 -16.12 7.14
N LEU A 103 -14.42 -15.07 7.64
CA LEU A 103 -13.44 -14.35 6.85
C LEU A 103 -12.31 -15.32 6.48
N ILE A 104 -11.70 -15.16 5.31
CA ILE A 104 -10.44 -15.85 4.99
C ILE A 104 -9.34 -15.34 5.94
N MET A 105 -9.26 -16.00 7.09
CA MET A 105 -8.37 -15.65 8.20
C MET A 105 -7.00 -16.29 8.08
N ASN A 106 -6.72 -16.96 6.96
CA ASN A 106 -5.43 -17.59 6.75
C ASN A 106 -4.37 -16.50 6.67
N LYS A 107 -3.70 -16.28 7.80
CA LYS A 107 -2.44 -15.55 7.90
C LYS A 107 -1.42 -16.35 7.09
N LEU A 108 -1.39 -16.09 5.78
CA LEU A 108 -0.47 -16.74 4.83
C LEU A 108 0.98 -16.43 5.17
N TYR A 109 1.21 -15.36 5.92
CA TYR A 109 2.51 -14.77 6.17
C TYR A 109 2.82 -14.63 7.66
N ASN A 110 4.12 -14.66 7.96
CA ASN A 110 4.64 -14.52 9.31
C ASN A 110 4.60 -13.05 9.75
N TYR A 111 4.48 -12.85 11.06
CA TYR A 111 4.67 -11.53 11.63
C TYR A 111 6.14 -11.10 11.56
N GLU A 112 6.34 -9.82 11.29
CA GLU A 112 7.63 -9.17 11.42
C GLU A 112 8.08 -9.18 12.87
N ASN A 113 9.38 -9.40 13.07
CA ASN A 113 10.01 -9.28 14.38
C ASN A 113 10.66 -7.89 14.46
N PRO A 114 10.06 -6.93 15.19
CA PRO A 114 10.61 -5.60 15.26
C PRO A 114 11.96 -5.61 15.98
N ARG A 115 12.88 -4.75 15.52
CA ARG A 115 14.16 -4.49 16.20
C ARG A 115 13.89 -3.81 17.53
N GLU A 116 13.03 -2.80 17.54
CA GLU A 116 12.72 -2.01 18.72
C GLU A 116 11.23 -1.61 18.76
N SER A 117 10.70 -1.40 19.97
CA SER A 117 9.38 -0.81 20.19
C SER A 117 9.46 0.33 21.21
N TYR A 118 9.05 1.52 20.81
CA TYR A 118 9.23 2.77 21.58
C TYR A 118 8.00 3.67 21.52
N LYS A 119 7.91 4.63 22.45
CA LYS A 119 6.83 5.63 22.50
C LYS A 119 7.24 6.91 21.75
N ASP A 120 6.32 7.46 20.97
CA ASP A 120 6.43 8.73 20.26
C ASP A 120 5.02 9.31 20.09
N MET A 121 4.89 10.60 19.79
CA MET A 121 3.60 11.26 19.51
C MET A 121 3.13 11.08 18.05
N TRP A 122 3.79 10.20 17.29
CA TRP A 122 3.46 9.90 15.90
C TRP A 122 2.81 8.52 15.77
N TYR A 123 1.92 8.39 14.79
CA TYR A 123 1.33 7.13 14.38
C TYR A 123 1.31 7.04 12.85
N GLY A 124 1.28 5.82 12.31
CA GLY A 124 1.25 5.59 10.86
C GLY A 124 2.23 4.53 10.38
N VAL A 125 2.61 4.68 9.11
CA VAL A 125 3.66 3.92 8.43
C VAL A 125 4.64 4.87 7.74
N LEU A 126 5.93 4.61 7.88
CA LEU A 126 7.00 5.33 7.20
C LEU A 126 8.08 4.35 6.78
N ILE A 127 8.46 4.38 5.51
CA ILE A 127 9.61 3.65 4.97
C ILE A 127 10.70 4.66 4.62
N ASN A 128 11.94 4.39 5.04
CA ASN A 128 13.09 5.25 4.73
C ASN A 128 14.40 4.46 4.61
N THR A 129 15.53 5.16 4.45
CA THR A 129 16.87 4.56 4.25
C THR A 129 17.82 4.77 5.43
N GLU A 130 17.32 5.11 6.63
CA GLU A 130 18.13 5.42 7.81
C GLU A 130 18.66 4.15 8.52
N LEU A 131 19.41 3.31 7.80
CA LEU A 131 19.85 1.97 8.24
C LEU A 131 20.82 1.95 9.45
N GLN A 132 21.45 3.08 9.79
CA GLN A 132 22.42 3.13 10.89
C GLN A 132 21.75 3.39 12.24
N ASP A 133 20.95 4.45 12.31
CA ASP A 133 20.35 4.93 13.57
C ASP A 133 18.87 4.56 13.71
N PHE A 134 18.25 3.99 12.66
CA PHE A 134 16.80 3.70 12.63
C PHE A 134 15.98 4.94 12.99
N LYS A 135 16.39 6.11 12.48
CA LYS A 135 15.70 7.36 12.76
C LYS A 135 14.45 7.48 11.91
N ARG A 136 13.35 7.87 12.56
CA ARG A 136 12.11 8.23 11.87
C ARG A 136 12.30 9.54 11.09
N ARG A 137 12.71 9.41 9.82
CA ARG A 137 12.93 10.52 8.89
C ARG A 137 12.14 10.34 7.62
N VAL A 138 11.58 11.44 7.14
CA VAL A 138 10.98 11.52 5.81
C VAL A 138 12.03 11.12 4.77
N PRO A 139 11.72 10.20 3.84
CA PRO A 139 12.69 9.73 2.85
C PRO A 139 13.11 10.85 1.91
N ASN A 140 14.28 10.69 1.29
CA ASN A 140 14.68 11.52 0.16
C ASN A 140 13.73 11.27 -1.01
N LYS A 141 13.55 12.27 -1.87
CA LYS A 141 12.71 12.12 -3.08
C LYS A 141 13.20 11.05 -4.05
N GLU A 142 14.51 10.82 -4.07
CA GLU A 142 15.15 9.84 -4.93
C GLU A 142 16.10 8.95 -4.12
N ILE A 143 16.05 7.65 -4.41
CA ILE A 143 16.99 6.64 -3.93
C ILE A 143 17.52 5.88 -5.14
N ILE A 144 18.84 5.74 -5.23
CA ILE A 144 19.50 4.98 -6.29
C ILE A 144 19.61 3.51 -5.88
N ALA A 145 19.30 2.61 -6.81
CA ALA A 145 19.47 1.18 -6.63
C ALA A 145 19.95 0.51 -7.93
N GLN A 146 20.53 -0.68 -7.83
CA GLN A 146 20.91 -1.50 -8.97
C GLN A 146 19.81 -2.48 -9.35
N LYS A 147 19.77 -2.86 -10.64
CA LYS A 147 18.91 -3.96 -11.11
C LYS A 147 19.08 -5.22 -10.25
N ASN A 148 17.98 -5.86 -9.88
CA ASN A 148 17.96 -7.06 -9.04
C ASN A 148 18.63 -6.91 -7.67
N GLU A 149 18.97 -5.69 -7.23
CA GLU A 149 19.50 -5.45 -5.89
C GLU A 149 18.44 -5.85 -4.85
N ARG A 150 18.84 -6.66 -3.87
CA ARG A 150 18.07 -6.78 -2.64
C ARG A 150 18.46 -5.63 -1.73
N LYS A 151 17.57 -4.64 -1.62
CA LYS A 151 17.82 -3.42 -0.87
C LYS A 151 17.03 -3.41 0.43
N ASP A 152 17.71 -3.08 1.51
CA ASP A 152 17.07 -2.89 2.81
C ASP A 152 16.63 -1.44 3.00
N PHE A 153 15.45 -1.29 3.58
CA PHE A 153 14.88 -0.05 4.07
C PHE A 153 14.50 -0.22 5.54
N VAL A 154 14.33 0.89 6.25
CA VAL A 154 13.79 0.90 7.60
C VAL A 154 12.30 1.18 7.53
N TYR A 155 11.49 0.36 8.22
CA TYR A 155 10.10 0.68 8.48
C TYR A 155 9.93 1.28 9.88
N HIS A 156 8.97 2.19 10.01
CA HIS A 156 8.37 2.59 11.29
C HIS A 156 6.86 2.41 11.17
N VAL A 157 6.27 1.61 12.05
CA VAL A 157 4.86 1.24 12.01
C VAL A 157 4.26 1.31 13.41
N GLY A 158 3.04 1.83 13.54
CA GLY A 158 2.27 1.76 14.78
C GLY A 158 1.90 3.13 15.33
N GLY A 159 1.98 3.29 16.65
CA GLY A 159 1.55 4.50 17.38
C GLY A 159 0.05 4.55 17.66
N TYR A 160 -0.70 3.50 17.31
CA TYR A 160 -2.14 3.41 17.49
C TYR A 160 -2.52 2.90 18.88
N ASP A 161 -3.57 3.47 19.47
CA ASP A 161 -4.11 3.04 20.77
C ASP A 161 -5.24 2.00 20.65
N ASP A 162 -5.84 1.90 19.46
CA ASP A 162 -7.03 1.12 19.11
C ASP A 162 -6.72 -0.10 18.23
N CYS A 163 -5.43 -0.39 18.01
CA CYS A 163 -4.97 -1.36 17.04
C CYS A 163 -3.99 -2.35 17.67
N THR A 164 -4.20 -3.64 17.44
CA THR A 164 -3.31 -4.71 17.96
C THR A 164 -2.59 -5.45 16.83
N GLU A 165 -3.09 -5.35 15.60
CA GLU A 165 -2.46 -5.91 14.42
C GLU A 165 -2.50 -4.90 13.28
N ALA A 166 -1.44 -4.84 12.49
CA ALA A 166 -1.45 -4.05 11.27
C ALA A 166 -0.79 -4.81 10.12
N LEU A 167 -1.22 -4.49 8.91
CA LEU A 167 -0.65 -5.01 7.68
C LEU A 167 -0.18 -3.86 6.80
N VAL A 168 0.99 -3.99 6.19
CA VAL A 168 1.54 -3.00 5.25
C VAL A 168 1.75 -3.62 3.88
N ILE A 169 1.11 -3.01 2.88
CA ILE A 169 1.32 -3.30 1.45
C ILE A 169 2.27 -2.24 0.90
N LEU A 170 3.28 -2.66 0.14
CA LEU A 170 4.12 -1.76 -0.64
C LEU A 170 3.93 -2.05 -2.13
N CYS A 171 3.91 -1.01 -2.93
CA CYS A 171 3.91 -1.08 -4.39
C CYS A 171 5.11 -0.32 -4.94
N MET A 172 5.69 -0.83 -6.02
CA MET A 172 6.75 -0.18 -6.77
C MET A 172 6.26 0.02 -8.20
N GLY A 173 6.16 1.28 -8.65
CA GLY A 173 5.61 1.58 -9.99
C GLY A 173 4.12 1.22 -10.13
N MET A 174 3.34 1.34 -9.05
CA MET A 174 1.93 0.93 -8.99
C MET A 174 1.67 -0.57 -9.16
N GLU A 175 2.67 -1.41 -8.90
CA GLU A 175 2.52 -2.86 -8.78
C GLU A 175 3.00 -3.33 -7.41
N GLN A 176 2.26 -4.24 -6.78
CA GLN A 176 2.61 -4.80 -5.48
C GLN A 176 3.95 -5.53 -5.54
N VAL A 177 4.85 -5.17 -4.62
CA VAL A 177 6.17 -5.77 -4.54
C VAL A 177 6.27 -6.71 -3.33
N ASP A 178 7.04 -7.78 -3.49
CA ASP A 178 7.36 -8.66 -2.37
C ASP A 178 8.29 -7.94 -1.38
N VAL A 179 7.94 -8.06 -0.10
CA VAL A 179 8.63 -7.48 1.06
C VAL A 179 9.01 -8.62 1.98
N ASN A 180 10.30 -8.75 2.31
CA ASN A 180 10.79 -9.86 3.14
C ASN A 180 10.37 -11.26 2.61
N GLN A 181 10.21 -11.41 1.28
CA GLN A 181 9.71 -12.64 0.61
C GLN A 181 8.22 -12.95 0.87
N GLN A 182 7.45 -11.95 1.30
CA GLN A 182 6.01 -11.99 1.54
C GLN A 182 5.32 -10.90 0.71
N LYS A 183 4.03 -11.05 0.38
CA LYS A 183 3.30 -10.02 -0.38
C LYS A 183 2.99 -8.75 0.43
N TYR A 184 3.03 -8.87 1.75
CA TYR A 184 2.84 -7.77 2.69
C TYR A 184 3.58 -8.06 4.00
N MET A 185 3.83 -7.02 4.77
CA MET A 185 4.36 -7.14 6.14
C MET A 185 3.20 -7.21 7.14
N LEU A 186 3.31 -8.09 8.14
CA LEU A 186 2.30 -8.23 9.19
C LEU A 186 2.89 -7.94 10.56
N PHE A 187 2.20 -7.16 11.39
CA PHE A 187 2.72 -6.67 12.67
C PHE A 187 1.80 -7.03 13.83
N LYS A 188 2.40 -7.39 14.98
CA LYS A 188 1.72 -7.38 16.28
C LYS A 188 2.08 -6.08 16.99
N LEU A 189 1.13 -5.15 17.03
CA LEU A 189 1.37 -3.82 17.56
C LEU A 189 1.26 -3.79 19.08
N GLU A 190 2.12 -3.00 19.69
CA GLU A 190 1.99 -2.60 21.09
C GLU A 190 1.23 -1.27 21.17
N LYS A 191 0.25 -1.20 22.08
CA LYS A 191 -0.61 -0.03 22.26
C LYS A 191 0.20 1.27 22.43
N GLY A 192 -0.05 2.23 21.54
CA GLY A 192 0.56 3.57 21.56
C GLY A 192 2.07 3.58 21.31
N LYS A 193 2.64 2.48 20.81
CA LYS A 193 4.07 2.38 20.48
C LYS A 193 4.28 2.24 18.99
N ILE A 194 5.39 2.81 18.53
CA ILE A 194 5.96 2.56 17.20
C ILE A 194 6.89 1.36 17.32
N GLN A 195 6.91 0.55 16.27
CA GLN A 195 7.86 -0.52 16.05
C GLN A 195 8.71 -0.18 14.82
N ASP A 196 10.01 -0.44 14.91
CA ASP A 196 10.94 -0.31 13.79
C ASP A 196 11.63 -1.63 13.45
N GLY A 197 12.14 -1.72 12.23
CA GLY A 197 12.85 -2.88 11.72
C GLY A 197 13.20 -2.71 10.26
N LEU A 198 13.62 -3.81 9.63
CA LEU A 198 14.04 -3.81 8.23
C LEU A 198 12.97 -4.40 7.33
N VAL A 199 12.83 -3.79 6.16
CA VAL A 199 12.12 -4.38 5.03
C VAL A 199 13.08 -4.49 3.85
N THR A 200 13.24 -5.70 3.33
CA THR A 200 14.03 -5.97 2.14
C THR A 200 13.11 -6.06 0.93
N ILE A 201 13.44 -5.30 -0.12
CA ILE A 201 12.75 -5.31 -1.41
C ILE A 201 13.74 -5.69 -2.49
N THR A 202 13.33 -6.54 -3.45
CA THR A 202 14.14 -6.83 -4.64
C THR A 202 13.80 -5.82 -5.72
N MET A 203 14.80 -5.12 -6.23
CA MET A 203 14.62 -4.12 -7.28
C MET A 203 14.28 -4.77 -8.62
N PRO A 204 13.49 -4.09 -9.48
CA PRO A 204 13.23 -4.51 -10.85
C PRO A 204 14.51 -4.85 -11.62
N ASP A 205 14.39 -5.78 -12.57
CA ASP A 205 15.45 -6.09 -13.53
C ASP A 205 15.50 -5.08 -14.69
N GLU A 206 14.44 -4.31 -14.88
CA GLU A 206 14.35 -3.20 -15.80
C GLU A 206 14.91 -1.90 -15.22
N GLN A 207 15.61 -1.15 -16.07
CA GLN A 207 16.16 0.16 -15.73
C GLN A 207 15.04 1.18 -15.81
N GLY A 208 14.92 2.05 -14.81
CA GLY A 208 13.81 3.00 -14.79
C GLY A 208 13.61 3.68 -13.46
N CYS A 209 12.64 4.58 -13.43
CA CYS A 209 12.19 5.25 -12.23
C CYS A 209 10.87 4.63 -11.79
N TYR A 210 10.79 4.22 -10.53
CA TYR A 210 9.63 3.58 -9.95
C TYR A 210 9.32 4.26 -8.64
N ASP A 211 8.10 4.73 -8.46
CA ASP A 211 7.72 5.28 -7.17
C ASP A 211 7.32 4.16 -6.21
N LEU A 212 7.88 4.20 -5.00
CA LEU A 212 7.44 3.36 -3.90
C LEU A 212 6.22 4.03 -3.25
N THR A 213 5.10 3.33 -3.24
CA THR A 213 3.87 3.68 -2.53
C THR A 213 3.50 2.56 -1.57
N GLY A 214 2.54 2.81 -0.69
CA GLY A 214 2.11 1.80 0.24
C GLY A 214 1.10 2.30 1.25
N TRP A 215 0.51 1.34 1.95
CA TRP A 215 -0.63 1.57 2.83
C TRP A 215 -0.54 0.70 4.06
N ILE A 216 -1.06 1.21 5.19
CA ILE A 216 -1.20 0.47 6.44
C ILE A 216 -2.68 0.24 6.76
N ILE A 217 -3.03 -1.03 6.89
CA ILE A 217 -4.35 -1.52 7.22
C ILE A 217 -4.35 -1.91 8.70
N LYS A 218 -5.24 -1.30 9.49
CA LYS A 218 -5.41 -1.58 10.92
C LYS A 218 -6.34 -2.78 11.11
N ASN A 219 -6.00 -3.67 12.03
CA ASN A 219 -6.75 -4.88 12.37
C ASN A 219 -7.28 -5.61 11.11
N PRO A 220 -6.39 -5.97 10.15
CA PRO A 220 -6.74 -6.47 8.81
C PRO A 220 -7.57 -7.77 8.85
N PHE A 221 -7.55 -8.48 9.97
CA PHE A 221 -8.26 -9.74 10.15
C PHE A 221 -9.37 -9.64 11.20
N SER A 222 -9.84 -8.43 11.52
CA SER A 222 -10.99 -8.26 12.39
C SER A 222 -12.26 -8.78 11.70
N GLU A 223 -13.05 -9.54 12.43
CA GLU A 223 -14.40 -9.98 12.03
C GLU A 223 -15.42 -8.84 12.08
N GLU A 224 -15.06 -7.67 12.64
CA GLU A 224 -15.93 -6.51 12.63
C GLU A 224 -16.19 -6.06 11.19
N LYS A 225 -17.39 -6.38 10.70
CA LYS A 225 -17.93 -5.95 9.41
C LYS A 225 -18.29 -4.45 9.48
N THR A 226 -17.31 -3.57 9.60
CA THR A 226 -17.52 -2.15 9.29
C THR A 226 -17.65 -2.01 7.77
N GLU A 227 -18.63 -1.23 7.31
CA GLU A 227 -18.98 -1.19 5.88
C GLU A 227 -17.79 -0.78 5.00
N ILE A 228 -17.02 0.24 5.42
CA ILE A 228 -15.84 0.73 4.69
C ILE A 228 -14.88 1.42 5.69
N ASN A 229 -13.61 1.04 5.68
CA ASN A 229 -12.55 1.65 6.49
C ASN A 229 -11.59 2.46 5.61
N SER A 230 -11.27 3.68 6.05
CA SER A 230 -10.19 4.46 5.43
C SER A 230 -8.83 3.87 5.76
N VAL A 231 -7.95 3.78 4.77
CA VAL A 231 -6.59 3.26 4.92
C VAL A 231 -5.58 4.41 4.88
N SER A 232 -4.57 4.38 5.75
CA SER A 232 -3.50 5.39 5.77
C SER A 232 -2.36 5.01 4.82
N ASP A 233 -1.75 5.99 4.16
CA ASP A 233 -0.67 5.80 3.21
C ASP A 233 0.72 6.16 3.77
N THR A 234 1.75 5.63 3.12
CA THR A 234 3.15 5.96 3.40
C THR A 234 3.65 7.12 2.53
N TRP A 235 4.79 7.69 2.91
CA TRP A 235 5.46 8.71 2.11
C TRP A 235 5.94 8.12 0.79
N ARG A 236 5.51 8.72 -0.31
CA ARG A 236 5.90 8.31 -1.67
C ARG A 236 7.28 8.87 -2.01
N PHE A 237 8.16 8.04 -2.57
CA PHE A 237 9.46 8.47 -3.10
C PHE A 237 9.85 7.66 -4.34
N THR A 238 10.77 8.19 -5.15
CA THR A 238 11.24 7.53 -6.36
C THR A 238 12.45 6.65 -6.09
N ILE A 239 12.42 5.43 -6.58
CA ILE A 239 13.55 4.53 -6.71
C ILE A 239 14.01 4.59 -8.17
N ASN A 240 15.25 5.01 -8.37
CA ASN A 240 15.89 5.06 -9.68
C ASN A 240 16.83 3.86 -9.82
N VAL A 241 16.40 2.90 -10.64
CA VAL A 241 17.10 1.63 -10.89
C VAL A 241 18.07 1.80 -12.06
N THR A 242 19.36 1.70 -11.76
CA THR A 242 20.48 1.85 -12.71
C THR A 242 21.13 0.52 -13.06
#